data_AF-A0A564Q723-F1
#
_entry.id   AF-A0A564Q723-F1
#
_cell.length_a   1.000
_cell.length_b   1.000
_cell.length_c   1.000
_cell.angle_alpha   90.00
_cell.angle_beta   90.00
_cell.angle_gamma   90.00
#
_symmetry.space_group_name_H-M   'P 1'
#
loop_
_entity.id
_entity.type
_entity.pdbx_description
1 polymer ?
#
loop_
_entity_poly.entity_id
_entity_poly.type
_entity_poly.pdbx_seq_one_letter_code
_entity_poly.pdbx_strand_id
1 'polypeptide(L)'
;MSDLPLITSKIVERILERGEDVVIVPGRKGGTNVLFIRDPSRFKADYYGISFKNHEEIARKNGLSYYICDSMLAGTDIDEEEDLLDLLIFGNGEAKDYLREIGFSVKITREKVFLERR
;
A
#
# COMPACT_ATOMS: atom_id res chain seq x y z
N MET A 1 9.59 -1.10 -2.29
CA MET A 1 8.67 -0.51 -1.32
C MET A 1 8.52 -1.50 -0.18
N SER A 2 8.76 -1.08 1.06
CA SER A 2 8.79 -1.95 2.26
C SER A 2 8.13 -1.27 3.47
N ASP A 3 7.33 -0.24 3.20
CA ASP A 3 6.68 0.70 4.10
C ASP A 3 5.16 0.43 4.18
N LEU A 4 4.76 -0.83 3.98
CA LEU A 4 3.36 -1.30 4.04
C LEU A 4 3.08 -2.11 5.32
N PRO A 5 3.16 -1.52 6.53
CA PRO A 5 3.02 -2.25 7.78
C PRO A 5 1.61 -2.80 8.02
N LEU A 6 0.62 -2.38 7.22
CA LEU A 6 -0.76 -2.83 7.29
C LEU A 6 -1.05 -4.04 6.38
N ILE A 7 -0.13 -4.42 5.50
CA ILE A 7 -0.32 -5.57 4.61
C ILE A 7 -0.43 -6.88 5.41
N THR A 8 -1.28 -7.80 4.97
CA THR A 8 -1.50 -9.10 5.62
C THR A 8 -1.25 -10.23 4.64
N SER A 9 -0.92 -11.43 5.15
CA SER A 9 -0.77 -12.63 4.33
C SER A 9 -2.01 -12.90 3.46
N LYS A 10 -3.21 -12.71 4.02
CA LYS A 10 -4.48 -12.86 3.29
C LYS A 10 -4.60 -11.92 2.09
N ILE A 11 -4.06 -10.70 2.16
CA ILE A 11 -4.06 -9.78 1.02
C ILE A 11 -3.08 -10.28 -0.04
N VAL A 12 -1.89 -10.71 0.38
CA VAL A 12 -0.88 -11.27 -0.52
C VAL A 12 -1.40 -12.53 -1.23
N GLU A 13 -2.01 -13.46 -0.49
CA GLU A 13 -2.65 -14.67 -1.04
C GLU A 13 -3.68 -14.32 -2.10
N ARG A 14 -4.59 -13.38 -1.81
CA ARG A 14 -5.59 -12.91 -2.78
C ARG A 14 -4.99 -12.32 -4.06
N ILE A 15 -3.83 -11.66 -3.96
CA ILE A 15 -3.10 -11.12 -5.11
C ILE A 15 -2.48 -12.27 -5.92
N LEU A 16 -1.87 -13.25 -5.25
CA LEU A 16 -1.22 -14.40 -5.87
C LEU A 16 -2.22 -15.35 -6.56
N GLU A 17 -3.43 -15.47 -6.04
CA GLU A 17 -4.51 -16.30 -6.61
C GLU A 17 -5.13 -15.72 -7.89
N ARG A 18 -4.83 -14.46 -8.22
CA ARG A 18 -5.33 -13.82 -9.45
C ARG A 18 -4.78 -14.52 -10.69
N GLY A 19 -5.57 -14.53 -11.76
CA GLY A 19 -5.21 -15.12 -13.05
C GLY A 19 -4.60 -14.13 -14.04
N GLU A 20 -4.74 -12.83 -13.79
CA GLU A 20 -4.25 -11.77 -14.66
C GLU A 20 -2.72 -11.77 -14.78
N ASP A 21 -2.21 -11.19 -15.88
CA ASP A 21 -0.77 -11.06 -16.13
C ASP A 21 -0.13 -10.07 -15.14
N VAL A 22 -0.88 -9.04 -14.75
CA VAL A 22 -0.44 -7.99 -13.81
C VAL A 22 -1.52 -7.73 -12.76
N VAL A 23 -1.14 -7.65 -11.49
CA VAL A 23 -2.02 -7.15 -10.42
C VAL A 23 -1.38 -5.94 -9.78
N ILE A 24 -2.15 -4.86 -9.64
CA ILE A 24 -1.67 -3.58 -9.15
C ILE A 24 -2.50 -3.21 -7.92
N VAL A 25 -1.84 -2.95 -6.79
CA VAL A 25 -2.44 -2.25 -5.64
C VAL A 25 -2.00 -0.79 -5.72
N PRO A 26 -2.94 0.15 -5.95
CA PRO A 26 -2.63 1.58 -5.92
C PRO A 26 -2.19 2.00 -4.52
N GLY A 27 -1.17 2.85 -4.46
CA GLY A 27 -0.80 3.59 -3.27
C GLY A 27 -1.56 4.91 -3.13
N ARG A 28 -1.40 5.57 -1.99
CA ARG A 28 -1.90 6.93 -1.81
C ARG A 28 -1.27 7.86 -2.84
N LYS A 29 -1.98 8.95 -3.17
CA LYS A 29 -1.52 10.01 -4.09
C LYS A 29 -1.10 9.52 -5.50
N GLY A 30 -1.51 8.32 -5.92
CA GLY A 30 -1.26 7.78 -7.25
C GLY A 30 -0.01 6.91 -7.38
N GLY A 31 0.61 6.54 -6.25
CA GLY A 31 1.71 5.57 -6.17
C GLY A 31 1.29 4.14 -6.54
N THR A 32 2.25 3.22 -6.56
CA THR A 32 2.01 1.78 -6.72
C THR A 32 2.63 1.05 -5.54
N ASN A 33 1.80 0.46 -4.69
CA ASN A 33 2.26 -0.18 -3.45
C ASN A 33 2.59 -1.65 -3.67
N VAL A 34 1.78 -2.35 -4.45
CA VAL A 34 2.05 -3.73 -4.85
C VAL A 34 1.93 -3.85 -6.35
N LEU A 35 2.91 -4.51 -6.95
CA LEU A 35 2.95 -4.83 -8.36
C LEU A 35 3.33 -6.30 -8.50
N PHE A 36 2.35 -7.15 -8.80
CA PHE A 36 2.56 -8.55 -9.11
C PHE A 36 2.58 -8.73 -10.63
N ILE A 37 3.64 -9.37 -11.13
CA ILE A 37 3.89 -9.54 -12.56
C ILE A 37 4.15 -11.03 -12.80
N ARG A 38 3.32 -11.66 -13.63
CA ARG A 38 3.44 -13.09 -13.92
C ARG A 38 4.60 -13.41 -14.86
N ASP A 39 4.81 -12.57 -15.86
CA ASP A 39 5.89 -12.68 -16.84
C ASP A 39 6.72 -11.38 -16.85
N PRO A 40 7.81 -11.33 -16.07
CA PRO A 40 8.69 -10.15 -16.01
C PRO A 40 9.33 -9.76 -17.34
N SER A 41 9.38 -10.67 -18.34
CA SER A 41 9.93 -10.33 -19.66
C SER A 41 9.00 -9.43 -20.47
N ARG A 42 7.71 -9.39 -20.13
CA ARG A 42 6.66 -8.65 -20.85
C ARG A 42 6.22 -7.36 -20.15
N PHE A 43 6.75 -7.05 -18.98
CA PHE A 43 6.38 -5.86 -18.21
C PHE A 43 7.61 -5.17 -17.63
N LYS A 44 7.65 -3.83 -17.73
CA LYS A 44 8.69 -3.01 -17.13
C LYS A 44 8.05 -2.10 -16.09
N ALA A 45 8.53 -2.17 -14.85
CA ALA A 45 8.10 -1.25 -13.80
C ALA A 45 8.60 0.18 -14.06
N ASP A 46 7.77 1.15 -13.71
CA ASP A 46 7.98 2.59 -13.87
C ASP A 46 7.44 3.32 -12.63
N TYR A 47 8.25 3.33 -11.57
CA TYR A 47 7.94 3.99 -10.31
C TYR A 47 8.18 5.51 -10.38
N TYR A 48 7.74 6.20 -9.33
CA TYR A 48 7.70 7.67 -9.19
C TYR A 48 6.58 8.35 -10.00
N GLY A 49 6.20 9.56 -9.56
CA GLY A 49 5.05 10.26 -10.12
C GLY A 49 3.74 9.48 -9.93
N ILE A 50 2.84 9.55 -10.93
CA ILE A 50 1.56 8.83 -10.93
C ILE A 50 1.77 7.38 -11.43
N SER A 51 2.69 6.67 -10.78
CA SER A 51 3.16 5.33 -11.20
C SER A 51 2.03 4.32 -11.40
N PHE A 52 0.93 4.40 -10.62
CA PHE A 52 -0.24 3.54 -10.82
C PHE A 52 -0.79 3.64 -12.25
N LYS A 53 -0.93 4.86 -12.77
CA LYS A 53 -1.44 5.09 -14.13
C LYS A 53 -0.42 4.74 -15.20
N ASN A 54 0.88 4.93 -14.92
CA ASN A 54 1.93 4.47 -15.82
C ASN A 54 1.91 2.94 -15.96
N HIS A 55 1.79 2.21 -14.85
CA HIS A 55 1.70 0.74 -14.86
C HIS A 55 0.45 0.21 -15.56
N GLU A 56 -0.71 0.85 -15.36
CA GLU A 56 -1.95 0.55 -16.09
C GLU A 56 -1.75 0.72 -17.61
N GLU A 57 -1.13 1.82 -18.02
CA GLU A 57 -0.84 2.13 -19.42
C GLU A 57 0.18 1.16 -20.04
N ILE A 58 1.19 0.73 -19.27
CA ILE A 58 2.19 -0.27 -19.71
C ILE A 58 1.52 -1.62 -19.94
N ALA A 59 0.68 -2.08 -19.01
CA ALA A 59 -0.07 -3.33 -19.18
C ALA A 59 -0.94 -3.28 -20.45
N ARG A 60 -1.67 -2.19 -20.63
CA ARG A 60 -2.51 -1.96 -21.81
C ARG A 60 -1.71 -1.96 -23.12
N LYS A 61 -0.59 -1.23 -23.17
CA LYS A 61 0.29 -1.14 -24.35
C LYS A 61 0.90 -2.49 -24.73
N ASN A 62 1.18 -3.34 -23.75
CA ASN A 62 1.76 -4.67 -23.97
C ASN A 62 0.71 -5.77 -24.20
N GLY A 63 -0.59 -5.40 -24.27
CA GLY A 63 -1.68 -6.36 -24.44
C GLY A 63 -1.81 -7.34 -23.28
N LEU A 64 -1.45 -6.92 -22.07
CA LEU A 64 -1.51 -7.73 -20.86
C LEU A 64 -2.85 -7.54 -20.17
N SER A 65 -3.42 -8.63 -19.68
CA SER A 65 -4.54 -8.57 -18.74
C SER A 65 -4.06 -8.00 -17.41
N TYR A 66 -4.84 -7.11 -16.79
CA TYR A 66 -4.48 -6.57 -15.49
C TYR A 66 -5.69 -6.42 -14.57
N TYR A 67 -5.42 -6.48 -13.27
CA TYR A 67 -6.41 -6.28 -12.21
C TYR A 67 -5.94 -5.22 -11.22
N ILE A 68 -6.85 -4.31 -10.87
CA ILE A 68 -6.63 -3.30 -9.83
C ILE A 68 -7.20 -3.85 -8.53
N CYS A 69 -6.31 -4.15 -7.58
CA CYS A 69 -6.70 -4.65 -6.28
C CYS A 69 -6.95 -3.47 -5.33
N ASP A 70 -8.23 -3.20 -5.08
CA ASP A 70 -8.65 -2.25 -4.06
C ASP A 70 -8.46 -2.87 -2.67
N SER A 71 -7.49 -2.34 -1.94
CA SER A 71 -7.20 -2.71 -0.56
C SER A 71 -6.71 -1.47 0.18
N MET A 72 -7.53 -0.97 1.12
CA MET A 72 -7.12 0.13 2.00
C MET A 72 -5.81 -0.22 2.72
N LEU A 73 -5.73 -1.42 3.31
CA LEU A 73 -4.55 -1.83 4.08
C LEU A 73 -3.27 -1.97 3.25
N ALA A 74 -3.33 -2.52 2.04
CA ALA A 74 -2.14 -2.61 1.17
C ALA A 74 -1.88 -1.32 0.37
N GLY A 75 -2.87 -0.43 0.28
CA GLY A 75 -2.76 0.88 -0.33
C GLY A 75 -2.28 1.98 0.63
N THR A 76 -2.08 1.67 1.91
CA THR A 76 -1.54 2.59 2.92
C THR A 76 -0.07 2.32 3.18
N ASP A 77 0.77 3.02 2.42
CA ASP A 77 2.20 3.26 2.66
C ASP A 77 2.40 4.34 3.73
N ILE A 78 3.51 4.25 4.46
CA ILE A 78 3.89 5.22 5.51
C ILE A 78 4.98 6.16 4.97
N ASP A 79 4.58 7.35 4.52
CA ASP A 79 5.47 8.36 3.93
C ASP A 79 5.51 9.67 4.74
N GLU A 80 4.37 10.08 5.29
CA GLU A 80 4.19 11.33 6.02
C GLU A 80 3.79 11.06 7.48
N GLU A 81 3.95 12.07 8.35
CA GLU A 81 3.63 11.94 9.78
C GLU A 81 2.17 11.51 10.00
N GLU A 82 1.26 11.97 9.14
CA GLU A 82 -0.16 11.65 9.22
C GLU A 82 -0.46 10.16 9.00
N ASP A 83 0.38 9.44 8.24
CA ASP A 83 0.20 8.01 7.98
C ASP A 83 0.46 7.16 9.23
N LEU A 84 1.24 7.68 10.19
CA LEU A 84 1.45 7.01 11.48
C LEU A 84 0.13 6.82 12.25
N LEU A 85 -0.86 7.68 12.00
CA LEU A 85 -2.17 7.52 12.60
C LEU A 85 -2.87 6.27 12.09
N ASP A 86 -2.77 5.97 10.79
CA ASP A 86 -3.34 4.77 10.20
C ASP A 86 -2.66 3.50 10.74
N LEU A 87 -1.33 3.51 10.90
CA LEU A 87 -0.60 2.43 11.55
C LEU A 87 -1.05 2.23 13.01
N LEU A 88 -1.21 3.31 13.78
CA LEU A 88 -1.67 3.22 15.18
C LEU A 88 -3.11 2.72 15.29
N ILE A 89 -4.00 3.07 14.35
CA ILE A 89 -5.41 2.68 14.36
C ILE A 89 -5.59 1.24 13.85
N PHE A 90 -5.13 0.97 12.62
CA PHE A 90 -5.43 -0.27 11.90
C PHE A 90 -4.36 -1.35 12.06
N GLY A 91 -3.15 -0.96 12.45
CA GLY A 91 -2.02 -1.87 12.52
C GLY A 91 -2.03 -2.81 13.72
N ASN A 92 -1.17 -3.81 13.61
CA ASN A 92 -0.81 -4.76 14.66
C ASN A 92 0.67 -5.14 14.49
N GLY A 93 1.30 -5.62 15.56
CA GLY A 93 2.69 -6.07 15.54
C GLY A 93 3.74 -4.97 15.77
N GLU A 94 4.99 -5.34 15.53
CA GLU A 94 6.18 -4.63 16.01
C GLU A 94 6.27 -3.17 15.56
N ALA A 95 5.88 -2.85 14.32
CA ALA A 95 5.92 -1.47 13.82
C ALA A 95 5.02 -0.54 14.65
N LYS A 96 3.81 -1.00 14.98
CA LYS A 96 2.86 -0.25 15.82
C LYS A 96 3.33 -0.17 17.26
N ASP A 97 3.87 -1.28 17.79
CA ASP A 97 4.37 -1.34 19.16
C ASP A 97 5.57 -0.42 19.34
N TYR A 98 6.47 -0.36 18.35
CA TYR A 98 7.59 0.56 18.32
C TYR A 98 7.14 2.03 18.31
N LEU A 99 6.13 2.40 17.52
CA LEU A 99 5.58 3.76 17.56
C LEU A 99 5.12 4.15 18.97
N ARG A 100 4.45 3.23 19.68
CA ARG A 100 4.02 3.45 21.06
C ARG A 100 5.19 3.58 22.03
N GLU A 101 6.22 2.76 21.85
CA GLU A 101 7.44 2.79 22.67
C GLU A 101 8.15 4.14 22.59
N ILE A 102 8.24 4.74 21.39
CA ILE A 102 8.89 6.04 21.17
C ILE A 102 7.97 7.24 21.45
N GLY A 103 6.81 7.00 22.07
CA GLY A 103 5.92 8.02 22.62
C GLY A 103 4.74 8.44 21.73
N PHE A 104 4.53 7.83 20.55
CA PHE A 104 3.38 8.15 19.72
C PHE A 104 2.10 7.48 20.22
N SER A 105 0.99 8.19 20.13
CA SER A 105 -0.33 7.71 20.52
C SER A 105 -1.46 8.40 19.74
N VAL A 106 -2.65 7.81 19.82
CA VAL A 106 -3.86 8.35 19.21
C VAL A 106 -4.58 9.22 20.23
N LYS A 107 -4.82 10.49 19.89
CA LYS A 107 -5.64 11.41 20.69
C LYS A 107 -6.98 11.62 20.02
N ILE A 108 -8.05 11.35 20.76
CA ILE A 108 -9.42 11.59 20.30
C ILE A 108 -9.95 12.85 20.99
N THR A 109 -10.35 13.85 20.20
CA THR A 109 -10.98 15.08 20.70
C THR A 109 -12.30 15.30 19.99
N ARG A 110 -13.41 15.11 20.72
CA ARG A 110 -14.77 15.09 20.17
C ARG A 110 -14.86 14.07 19.02
N GLU A 111 -15.09 14.53 17.80
CA GLU A 111 -15.25 13.72 16.59
C GLU A 111 -13.96 13.56 15.78
N LYS A 112 -12.85 14.19 16.22
CA LYS A 112 -11.59 14.20 15.47
C LYS A 112 -10.53 13.33 16.14
N VAL A 113 -9.71 12.73 15.30
CA VAL A 113 -8.58 11.88 15.69
C VAL A 113 -7.29 12.56 15.28
N PHE A 114 -6.32 12.59 16.19
CA PHE A 114 -5.02 13.24 16.01
C PHE A 114 -3.88 12.32 16.42
N LEU A 115 -2.73 12.50 15.79
CA LEU A 115 -1.47 11.97 16.28
C LEU A 115 -0.96 12.83 17.45
N GLU A 116 -0.49 12.19 18.51
CA GLU A 116 0.16 12.84 19.66
C GLU A 116 1.49 12.15 19.94
N ARG A 117 2.54 12.91 20.29
CA ARG A 117 3.81 12.37 20.79
C ARG A 117 4.13 12.99 22.15
N ARG A 118 4.41 12.15 23.14
CA ARG A 118 4.78 12.57 24.50
C ARG A 118 6.27 12.85 24.65
#